data_AF-A0A1G2D0I1-F1
#
_entry.id   AF-A0A1G2D0I1-F1
#
_cell.length_a   1.000
_cell.length_b   1.000
_cell.length_c   1.000
_cell.angle_alpha   90.00
_cell.angle_beta   90.00
_cell.angle_gamma   90.00
#
_symmetry.space_group_name_H-M   'P 1'
#
loop_
_entity.id
_entity.type
_entity.pdbx_description
1 polymer ?
#
loop_
_entity_poly.entity_id
_entity_poly.type
_entity_poly.pdbx_seq_one_letter_code
_entity_poly.pdbx_strand_id
1 'polypeptide(L)'
;MSLFGPIRPNGITKEELHFIRGELANAPFGHSADKLTSFEVDEIMEDLDDAMDPDTPNDMRYGWAQVSPAEVADIEKDAANNKRFKYSSAKLKHIHDVLGKYLTINRVKSVF
;
A
#
# COMPACT_ATOMS: atom_id res chain seq x y z
N MET A 1 25.38 1.93 21.06
CA MET A 1 24.98 1.65 19.66
C MET A 1 24.18 0.35 19.65
N SER A 2 23.04 0.30 18.96
CA SER A 2 22.22 -0.93 18.87
C SER A 2 23.02 -2.04 18.17
N LEU A 3 23.04 -3.24 18.76
CA LEU A 3 23.67 -4.45 18.22
C LEU A 3 22.99 -4.98 16.95
N PHE A 4 21.85 -4.39 16.54
CA PHE A 4 20.97 -4.97 15.54
C PHE A 4 20.81 -4.13 14.26
N GLY A 5 21.65 -3.11 14.05
CA GLY A 5 21.46 -2.17 12.95
C GLY A 5 20.19 -1.32 13.13
N PRO A 6 19.88 -0.45 12.17
CA PRO A 6 18.64 0.32 12.20
C PRO A 6 17.43 -0.60 11.91
N ILE A 7 16.31 -0.30 12.57
CA ILE A 7 15.05 -1.04 12.37
C ILE A 7 14.31 -0.42 11.19
N ARG A 8 13.89 -1.24 10.22
CA ARG A 8 13.06 -0.78 9.09
C ARG A 8 11.71 -0.29 9.65
N PRO A 9 11.24 0.93 9.29
CA PRO A 9 9.93 1.41 9.70
C PRO A 9 8.80 0.53 9.12
N ASN A 10 7.60 0.60 9.71
CA ASN A 10 6.41 0.04 9.09
C ASN A 10 6.03 0.86 7.83
N GLY A 11 5.49 0.19 6.80
CA GLY A 11 5.15 0.82 5.51
C GLY A 11 5.14 -0.19 4.36
N ILE A 12 4.27 -0.08 3.36
CA ILE A 12 4.09 -1.12 2.34
C ILE A 12 5.38 -1.32 1.54
N THR A 13 5.84 -2.56 1.32
CA THR A 13 7.06 -2.85 0.55
C THR A 13 6.77 -3.29 -0.89
N LYS A 14 7.81 -3.26 -1.75
CA LYS A 14 7.68 -3.68 -3.15
C LYS A 14 7.27 -5.14 -3.30
N GLU A 15 7.71 -6.01 -2.39
CA GLU A 15 7.31 -7.42 -2.38
C GLU A 15 5.81 -7.58 -2.05
N GLU A 16 5.26 -6.70 -1.23
CA GLU A 16 3.86 -6.74 -0.81
C GLU A 16 2.89 -6.28 -1.91
N LEU A 17 3.36 -5.48 -2.88
CA LEU A 17 2.56 -4.98 -4.00
C LEU A 17 1.84 -6.09 -4.78
N HIS A 18 2.50 -7.22 -4.98
CA HIS A 18 1.87 -8.32 -5.73
C HIS A 18 0.68 -8.92 -4.98
N PHE A 19 0.72 -8.94 -3.65
CA PHE A 19 -0.36 -9.46 -2.82
C PHE A 19 -1.48 -8.43 -2.72
N ILE A 20 -1.12 -7.16 -2.54
CA ILE A 20 -2.07 -6.03 -2.54
C ILE A 20 -2.87 -6.01 -3.84
N ARG A 21 -2.22 -6.14 -5.00
CA ARG A 21 -2.91 -6.21 -6.29
C ARG A 21 -3.96 -7.32 -6.33
N GLY A 22 -3.61 -8.50 -5.81
CA GLY A 22 -4.52 -9.64 -5.73
C GLY A 22 -5.70 -9.40 -4.79
N GLU A 23 -5.47 -8.75 -3.65
CA GLU A 23 -6.53 -8.43 -2.69
C GLU A 23 -7.44 -7.28 -3.17
N LEU A 24 -6.89 -6.25 -3.82
CA LEU A 24 -7.70 -5.17 -4.41
C LEU A 24 -8.58 -5.68 -5.55
N ALA A 25 -8.07 -6.61 -6.37
CA ALA A 25 -8.83 -7.22 -7.46
C ALA A 25 -9.92 -8.21 -6.98
N ASN A 26 -9.81 -8.69 -5.74
CA ASN A 26 -10.79 -9.59 -5.14
C ASN A 26 -11.77 -8.81 -4.26
N ALA A 27 -13.06 -8.98 -4.51
CA ALA A 27 -14.06 -8.46 -3.58
C ALA A 27 -14.16 -9.38 -2.35
N PRO A 28 -14.49 -8.83 -1.15
CA PRO A 28 -14.97 -9.62 -0.04
C PRO A 28 -16.17 -10.49 -0.50
N PHE A 29 -16.24 -11.74 -0.02
CA PHE A 29 -17.22 -12.74 -0.47
C PHE A 29 -18.64 -12.14 -0.66
N GLY A 30 -19.12 -12.16 -1.91
CA GLY A 30 -20.52 -11.83 -2.25
C GLY A 30 -20.81 -10.39 -2.69
N HIS A 31 -19.85 -9.46 -2.64
CA HIS A 31 -20.11 -8.04 -2.92
C HIS A 31 -19.44 -7.55 -4.20
N SER A 32 -20.04 -7.81 -5.37
CA SER A 32 -19.47 -7.34 -6.66
C SER A 32 -19.38 -5.80 -6.78
N ALA A 33 -20.20 -5.07 -6.01
CA ALA A 33 -20.18 -3.62 -5.95
C ALA A 33 -18.88 -3.05 -5.31
N ASP A 34 -18.18 -3.89 -4.55
CA ASP A 34 -16.96 -3.54 -3.83
C ASP A 34 -15.72 -3.93 -4.66
N LYS A 35 -15.92 -4.67 -5.76
CA LYS A 35 -14.84 -5.10 -6.65
C LYS A 35 -14.29 -3.91 -7.41
N LEU A 36 -13.00 -3.67 -7.29
CA LEU A 36 -12.30 -2.75 -8.19
C LEU A 36 -12.18 -3.39 -9.57
N THR A 37 -12.35 -2.56 -10.59
CA THR A 37 -12.01 -2.90 -11.97
C THR A 37 -10.50 -3.01 -12.12
N SER A 38 -10.01 -3.67 -13.17
CA SER A 38 -8.57 -3.75 -13.43
C SER A 38 -7.90 -2.38 -13.52
N PHE A 39 -8.58 -1.40 -14.14
CA PHE A 39 -8.07 -0.03 -14.26
C PHE A 39 -7.99 0.70 -12.93
N GLU A 40 -8.98 0.53 -12.07
CA GLU A 40 -8.97 1.09 -10.70
C GLU A 40 -7.86 0.44 -9.86
N VAL A 41 -7.64 -0.88 -9.99
CA VAL A 41 -6.51 -1.53 -9.33
C VAL A 41 -5.19 -0.99 -9.88
N ASP A 42 -5.03 -0.88 -11.19
CA ASP A 42 -3.81 -0.39 -11.82
C ASP A 42 -3.47 1.06 -11.38
N GLU A 43 -4.46 1.94 -11.22
CA GLU A 43 -4.24 3.29 -10.67
C GLU A 43 -3.64 3.24 -9.26
N ILE A 44 -4.26 2.49 -8.35
CA ILE A 44 -3.76 2.39 -6.96
C ILE A 44 -2.36 1.76 -6.93
N MET A 45 -2.09 0.80 -7.81
CA MET A 45 -0.76 0.19 -7.91
C MET A 45 0.29 1.15 -8.48
N GLU A 46 -0.08 2.02 -9.43
CA GLU A 46 0.78 3.07 -9.98
C GLU A 46 1.13 4.08 -8.89
N ASP A 47 0.14 4.62 -8.18
CA ASP A 47 0.36 5.56 -7.08
C ASP A 47 1.23 4.94 -5.95
N LEU A 48 1.09 3.63 -5.68
CA LEU A 48 1.92 2.91 -4.72
C LEU A 48 3.36 2.70 -5.21
N ASP A 49 3.59 2.37 -6.49
CA ASP A 49 4.95 2.18 -7.02
C ASP A 49 5.68 3.53 -7.13
N ASP A 50 4.97 4.61 -7.49
CA ASP A 50 5.50 5.98 -7.50
C ASP A 50 5.90 6.44 -6.09
N ALA A 51 5.08 6.15 -5.07
CA ALA A 51 5.40 6.45 -3.68
C ALA A 51 6.52 5.58 -3.08
N MET A 52 7.00 4.55 -3.80
CA MET A 52 8.16 3.74 -3.39
C MET A 52 9.48 4.22 -3.97
N ASP A 53 9.51 5.30 -4.75
CA ASP A 53 10.76 5.88 -5.22
C ASP A 53 11.65 6.25 -4.01
N PRO A 54 12.90 5.75 -3.92
CA PRO A 54 13.75 6.01 -2.77
C PRO A 54 14.11 7.51 -2.62
N ASP A 55 13.27 8.21 -1.86
CA ASP A 55 13.43 9.65 -1.60
C ASP A 55 14.27 9.97 -0.36
N THR A 56 14.53 8.97 0.49
CA THR A 56 15.34 9.18 1.70
C THR A 56 16.74 8.54 1.63
N PRO A 57 17.75 9.11 2.30
CA PRO A 57 19.08 8.49 2.40
C PRO A 57 19.06 7.09 3.00
N ASN A 58 18.07 6.74 3.83
CA ASN A 58 17.93 5.40 4.38
C ASN A 58 17.38 4.42 3.34
N ASP A 59 16.47 4.84 2.48
CA ASP A 59 15.94 4.02 1.39
C ASP A 59 17.04 3.72 0.37
N MET A 60 17.83 4.73 0.01
CA MET A 60 19.00 4.55 -0.88
C MET A 60 20.10 3.67 -0.25
N ARG A 61 20.31 3.78 1.07
CA ARG A 61 21.39 3.07 1.78
C ARG A 61 21.06 1.62 2.10
N TYR A 62 19.80 1.33 2.43
CA TYR A 62 19.37 0.01 2.90
C TYR A 62 18.41 -0.69 1.93
N GLY A 63 18.04 -0.05 0.82
CA GLY A 63 17.06 -0.60 -0.14
C GLY A 63 15.66 -0.68 0.45
N TRP A 64 15.31 0.24 1.35
CA TRP A 64 14.08 0.18 2.14
C TRP A 64 12.85 0.79 1.47
N ALA A 65 12.92 1.14 0.18
CA ALA A 65 11.82 1.59 -0.66
C ALA A 65 10.47 1.01 -0.19
N GLN A 66 9.66 1.87 0.43
CA GLN A 66 8.40 1.51 1.05
C GLN A 66 7.49 2.73 1.14
N VAL A 67 6.19 2.49 1.02
CA VAL A 67 5.16 3.52 1.20
C VAL A 67 4.85 3.67 2.68
N SER A 68 5.09 4.84 3.24
CA SER A 68 4.78 5.20 4.61
C SER A 68 3.27 5.31 4.86
N PRO A 69 2.82 5.26 6.13
CA PRO A 69 1.41 5.51 6.46
C PRO A 69 0.89 6.88 5.98
N ALA A 70 1.75 7.89 5.89
CA ALA A 70 1.38 9.21 5.41
C ALA A 70 1.11 9.22 3.90
N GLU A 71 1.97 8.57 3.12
CA GLU A 71 1.78 8.43 1.66
C GLU A 71 0.56 7.57 1.34
N VAL A 72 0.31 6.49 2.08
CA VAL A 72 -0.95 5.73 1.94
C VAL A 72 -2.17 6.62 2.19
N ALA A 73 -2.14 7.48 3.20
CA ALA A 73 -3.25 8.39 3.48
C ALA A 73 -3.46 9.41 2.35
N ASP A 74 -2.39 9.86 1.69
CA ASP A 74 -2.48 10.73 0.52
C ASP A 74 -3.06 10.00 -0.70
N ILE A 75 -2.69 8.73 -0.93
CA ILE A 75 -3.27 7.88 -1.98
C ILE A 75 -4.78 7.66 -1.73
N GLU A 76 -5.17 7.32 -0.50
CA GLU A 76 -6.58 7.14 -0.14
C GLU A 76 -7.39 8.44 -0.32
N LYS A 77 -6.78 9.58 0.00
CA LYS A 77 -7.38 10.90 -0.20
C LYS A 77 -7.53 11.23 -1.67
N ASP A 78 -6.54 10.93 -2.50
CA ASP A 78 -6.59 11.12 -3.96
C ASP A 78 -7.70 10.27 -4.58
N ALA A 79 -7.81 9.00 -4.17
CA ALA A 79 -8.90 8.12 -4.57
C ALA A 79 -10.27 8.67 -4.13
N ALA A 80 -10.40 9.16 -2.88
CA ALA A 80 -11.63 9.76 -2.37
C ALA A 80 -12.04 11.05 -3.10
N ASN A 81 -11.05 11.81 -3.60
CA ASN A 81 -11.27 13.03 -4.40
C ASN A 81 -11.56 12.74 -5.88
N ASN A 82 -11.57 11.47 -6.28
CA ASN A 82 -11.80 11.02 -7.65
C ASN A 82 -10.75 11.55 -8.64
N LYS A 83 -9.46 11.48 -8.26
CA LYS A 83 -8.33 11.95 -9.08
C LYS A 83 -8.39 11.44 -10.53
N ARG A 84 -8.55 10.12 -10.75
CA ARG A 84 -8.78 9.54 -12.08
C ARG A 84 -10.12 8.82 -12.23
N PHE A 85 -10.55 8.05 -11.22
CA PHE A 85 -11.83 7.34 -11.25
C PHE A 85 -12.78 7.79 -10.14
N LYS A 86 -14.09 7.60 -10.38
CA LYS A 86 -15.10 7.82 -9.37
C LYS A 86 -15.34 6.56 -8.56
N TYR A 87 -14.86 6.54 -7.33
CA TYR A 87 -15.02 5.40 -6.42
C TYR A 87 -16.34 5.49 -5.64
N SER A 88 -16.99 4.33 -5.42
CA SER A 88 -18.07 4.24 -4.45
C SER A 88 -17.50 4.20 -3.03
N SER A 89 -18.31 4.56 -2.02
CA SER A 89 -17.88 4.46 -0.62
C SER A 89 -17.44 3.03 -0.23
N ALA A 90 -18.01 2.01 -0.86
CA ALA A 90 -17.64 0.63 -0.59
C ALA A 90 -16.28 0.27 -1.19
N LYS A 91 -15.97 0.75 -2.41
CA LYS A 91 -14.62 0.60 -3.00
C LYS A 91 -13.55 1.34 -2.20
N LEU A 92 -13.84 2.58 -1.76
CA LEU A 92 -12.92 3.34 -0.90
C LEU A 92 -12.65 2.61 0.42
N LYS A 93 -13.70 2.03 1.03
CA LYS A 93 -13.55 1.21 2.22
C LYS A 93 -12.68 -0.03 1.95
N HIS A 94 -12.88 -0.70 0.82
CA HIS A 94 -12.07 -1.87 0.44
C HIS A 94 -10.59 -1.50 0.26
N ILE A 95 -10.30 -0.39 -0.41
CA ILE A 95 -8.93 0.13 -0.55
C ILE A 95 -8.32 0.37 0.84
N HIS A 96 -9.03 1.07 1.71
CA HIS A 96 -8.57 1.37 3.07
C HIS A 96 -8.28 0.09 3.90
N ASP A 97 -9.21 -0.88 3.87
CA ASP A 97 -9.06 -2.14 4.60
C ASP A 97 -7.84 -2.93 4.11
N VAL A 98 -7.62 -2.98 2.79
CA VAL A 98 -6.46 -3.66 2.19
C VAL A 98 -5.18 -2.93 2.56
N LEU A 99 -5.04 -1.63 2.28
CA LEU A 99 -3.79 -0.91 2.56
C LEU A 99 -3.46 -0.86 4.05
N GLY A 100 -4.46 -0.66 4.91
CA GLY A 100 -4.31 -0.67 6.37
C GLY A 100 -3.81 -2.01 6.92
N LYS A 101 -4.24 -3.13 6.31
CA LYS A 101 -3.72 -4.46 6.65
C LYS A 101 -2.21 -4.54 6.41
N TYR A 102 -1.70 -4.04 5.28
CA TYR A 102 -0.28 -4.12 4.94
C TYR A 102 0.58 -3.11 5.71
N LEU A 103 0.04 -1.95 6.09
CA LEU A 103 0.72 -0.98 6.97
C LEU A 103 0.98 -1.52 8.38
N THR A 104 0.13 -2.41 8.88
CA THR A 104 0.18 -2.92 10.26
C THR A 104 0.93 -4.24 10.40
N ILE A 105 1.44 -4.81 9.30
CA ILE A 105 2.28 -6.03 9.35
C ILE A 105 3.53 -5.72 10.16
N ASN A 106 3.57 -6.28 11.37
CA ASN A 106 4.63 -6.01 12.32
C ASN A 106 5.93 -6.71 11.87
N ARG A 107 6.90 -5.93 11.37
CA ARG A 107 8.15 -6.45 10.77
C ARG A 107 9.26 -6.68 11.78
N VAL A 108 8.91 -7.12 12.99
CA VAL A 108 9.90 -7.54 13.99
C VAL A 108 10.60 -8.77 13.45
N LYS A 109 11.75 -8.57 12.80
CA LYS A 109 12.71 -9.58 12.35
C LYS A 109 12.09 -10.95 12.02
N SER A 110 11.83 -11.17 10.74
CA SER A 110 11.94 -12.55 10.25
C SER A 110 13.41 -12.96 10.42
N VAL A 111 13.66 -13.70 11.50
CA VAL A 111 14.94 -14.40 11.73
C VAL A 111 14.87 -15.64 10.85
N PHE A 112 15.27 -15.50 9.59
CA PHE A 112 15.75 -16.64 8.81
C PHE A 112 17.26 -16.78 9.06
#